data_AF-A0A2V6K0A7-F1
#
_entry.id   AF-A0A2V6K0A7-F1
#
_cell.length_a   1.000
_cell.length_b   1.000
_cell.length_c   1.000
_cell.angle_alpha   90.00
_cell.angle_beta   90.00
_cell.angle_gamma   90.00
#
_symmetry.space_group_name_H-M   'P 1'
#
loop_
_entity.id
_entity.type
_entity.pdbx_description
1 polymer ?
#
loop_
_entity_poly.entity_id
_entity_poly.type
_entity_poly.pdbx_seq_one_letter_code
_entity_poly.pdbx_strand_id
1 'polypeptide(L)'
;MDNELFQHVTTKDFVEYGFEPEFIGRLPVRVVCLDLDADDLFKIMKFSEGSLLHQYERAFRAYGIDISFDDEALRLIAEAAAVEKTGARGLLTVFEKLFRDYKYYLAGSGLSQLRVTVELVREPKRVLDRLMAEGEKQEARMLEDAARRFAEAFGKEHGVEIVFDDSALRRLVERAQAERMNMNDLCAHLFKDYQFGLSLVNKNTGRTKFVLGAEAVDAPDRCLSELVVQSYYPGTANAKS
;
A
#
# COMPACT_ATOMS: atom_id res chain seq x y z
N MET A 1 6.44 -41.88 -17.59
CA MET A 1 7.09 -43.19 -17.87
C MET A 1 8.18 -43.48 -16.85
N ASP A 2 9.06 -42.55 -16.50
CA ASP A 2 10.18 -42.83 -15.57
C ASP A 2 9.75 -43.11 -14.12
N ASN A 3 8.71 -42.44 -13.61
CA ASN A 3 8.27 -42.59 -12.21
C ASN A 3 7.69 -43.96 -11.83
N GLU A 4 7.10 -44.68 -12.79
CA GLU A 4 6.61 -46.05 -12.54
C GLU A 4 7.77 -47.04 -12.51
N LEU A 5 8.83 -46.80 -13.27
CA LEU A 5 10.00 -47.68 -13.33
C LEU A 5 10.76 -47.68 -12.00
N PHE A 6 10.87 -46.53 -11.34
CA PHE A 6 11.54 -46.41 -10.04
C PHE A 6 10.88 -47.24 -8.93
N GLN A 7 9.58 -47.54 -9.04
CA GLN A 7 8.87 -48.39 -8.06
C GLN A 7 9.30 -49.87 -8.12
N HIS A 8 9.91 -50.28 -9.22
CA HIS A 8 10.33 -51.66 -9.46
C HIS A 8 11.84 -51.89 -9.27
N VAL A 9 12.56 -50.91 -8.73
CA VAL A 9 14.02 -50.98 -8.54
C VAL A 9 14.41 -52.11 -7.58
N THR A 10 15.28 -52.98 -8.06
CA THR A 10 15.81 -54.14 -7.35
C THR A 10 17.16 -53.84 -6.71
N THR A 11 17.62 -54.72 -5.82
CA THR A 11 18.98 -54.59 -5.23
C THR A 11 20.07 -54.65 -6.30
N LYS A 12 19.85 -55.39 -7.38
CA LYS A 12 20.82 -55.54 -8.47
C LYS A 12 21.09 -54.19 -9.16
N ASP A 13 20.03 -53.40 -9.35
CA ASP A 13 20.13 -52.09 -10.00
C ASP A 13 21.00 -51.12 -9.16
N PHE A 14 20.90 -51.15 -7.83
CA PHE A 14 21.78 -50.35 -6.96
C PHE A 14 23.24 -50.82 -6.98
N VAL A 15 23.47 -52.13 -7.06
CA VAL A 15 24.83 -52.69 -7.17
C VAL A 15 25.46 -52.33 -8.51
N GLU A 16 24.69 -52.42 -9.61
CA GLU A 16 25.12 -51.97 -10.95
C GLU A 16 25.37 -50.45 -10.99
N TYR A 17 24.60 -49.67 -10.22
CA TYR A 17 24.82 -48.22 -10.03
C TYR A 17 26.07 -47.90 -9.20
N GLY A 18 26.63 -48.87 -8.46
CA GLY A 18 27.89 -48.76 -7.73
C GLY A 18 27.78 -48.77 -6.20
N PHE A 19 26.63 -49.16 -5.64
CA PHE A 19 26.51 -49.35 -4.19
C PHE A 19 27.02 -50.73 -3.74
N GLU A 20 27.66 -50.78 -2.57
CA GLU A 20 28.11 -52.04 -1.95
C GLU A 20 26.92 -52.94 -1.55
N PRO A 21 26.94 -54.24 -1.88
CA PRO A 21 25.83 -55.17 -1.60
C PRO A 21 25.45 -55.26 -0.11
N GLU A 22 26.45 -55.28 0.78
CA GLU A 22 26.26 -55.35 2.23
C GLU A 22 25.60 -54.08 2.79
N PHE A 23 25.84 -52.92 2.15
CA PHE A 23 25.25 -51.66 2.54
C PHE A 23 23.77 -51.59 2.15
N ILE A 24 23.44 -51.89 0.88
CA ILE A 24 22.04 -51.90 0.41
C ILE A 24 21.23 -53.00 1.11
N GLY A 25 21.86 -54.13 1.46
CA GLY A 25 21.24 -55.19 2.26
C GLY A 25 20.75 -54.74 3.64
N ARG A 26 21.29 -53.64 4.20
CA ARG A 26 20.86 -53.05 5.48
C ARG A 26 19.73 -52.03 5.33
N LEU A 27 19.29 -51.73 4.11
CA LEU A 27 18.21 -50.78 3.79
C LEU A 27 17.00 -51.53 3.19
N PRO A 28 16.23 -52.27 4.03
CA PRO A 28 15.15 -53.13 3.55
C PRO A 28 13.90 -52.36 3.10
N VAL A 29 13.75 -51.10 3.56
CA VAL A 29 12.62 -50.24 3.19
C VAL A 29 13.08 -49.27 2.12
N ARG A 30 12.32 -49.23 1.02
CA ARG A 30 12.56 -48.32 -0.11
C ARG A 30 11.30 -47.51 -0.36
N VAL A 31 11.48 -46.21 -0.55
CA VAL A 31 10.41 -45.27 -0.88
C VAL A 31 10.82 -44.50 -2.11
N VAL A 32 9.91 -44.38 -3.06
CA VAL A 32 10.10 -43.59 -4.28
C VAL A 32 9.31 -42.31 -4.12
N CYS A 33 9.99 -41.17 -4.23
CA CYS A 33 9.35 -39.87 -4.29
C CYS A 33 8.98 -39.59 -5.75
N LEU A 34 7.70 -39.36 -6.00
CA LEU A 34 7.20 -38.98 -7.32
C LEU A 34 7.47 -37.50 -7.59
N ASP A 35 7.62 -37.14 -8.86
CA ASP A 35 7.66 -35.74 -9.26
C ASP A 35 6.34 -35.05 -8.92
N LEU A 36 6.45 -33.78 -8.55
CA LEU A 36 5.29 -32.95 -8.22
C LEU A 36 4.75 -32.29 -9.47
N ASP A 37 3.46 -32.49 -9.75
CA ASP A 37 2.74 -31.73 -10.77
C ASP A 37 2.14 -30.43 -10.21
N ALA A 38 1.46 -29.67 -11.08
CA ALA A 38 0.85 -28.40 -10.68
C ALA A 38 -0.26 -28.59 -9.63
N ASP A 39 -1.03 -29.68 -9.68
CA ASP A 39 -2.09 -29.94 -8.71
C ASP A 39 -1.52 -30.30 -7.34
N ASP A 40 -0.42 -31.05 -7.30
CA ASP A 40 0.29 -31.37 -6.08
C ASP A 40 0.92 -30.12 -5.45
N LEU A 41 1.54 -29.26 -6.26
CA LEU A 41 2.08 -27.98 -5.80
C LEU A 41 0.98 -27.05 -5.26
N PHE A 42 -0.19 -27.02 -5.90
CA PHE A 42 -1.37 -26.29 -5.40
C PHE A 42 -1.82 -26.82 -4.03
N LYS A 43 -1.93 -28.15 -3.87
CA LYS A 43 -2.29 -28.76 -2.58
C LYS A 43 -1.26 -28.46 -1.51
N ILE A 44 0.04 -28.52 -1.84
CA ILE A 44 1.13 -28.19 -0.91
C ILE A 44 1.01 -26.75 -0.42
N MET A 45 0.71 -25.79 -1.32
CA MET A 45 0.48 -24.40 -0.91
C MET A 45 -0.73 -24.24 0.00
N LYS A 46 -1.84 -24.93 -0.31
CA LYS A 46 -3.11 -24.69 0.38
C LYS A 46 -3.29 -25.45 1.70
N PHE A 47 -2.77 -26.67 1.79
CA PHE A 47 -3.09 -27.59 2.89
C PHE A 47 -1.91 -27.97 3.79
N SER A 48 -0.68 -27.60 3.43
CA SER A 48 0.48 -27.89 4.28
C SER A 48 0.48 -27.00 5.53
N GLU A 49 0.71 -27.58 6.71
CA GLU A 49 0.80 -26.85 7.99
C GLU A 49 1.89 -25.78 8.01
N GLY A 50 2.95 -25.95 7.21
CA GLY A 50 4.05 -25.01 7.03
C GLY A 50 4.00 -24.25 5.71
N SER A 51 2.80 -24.02 5.16
CA SER A 51 2.67 -23.49 3.80
C SER A 51 3.38 -22.16 3.58
N LEU A 52 3.87 -21.98 2.35
CA LEU A 52 4.41 -20.71 1.86
C LEU A 52 3.41 -19.58 2.01
N LEU A 53 2.11 -19.86 1.89
CA LEU A 53 1.04 -18.88 2.08
C LEU A 53 1.11 -18.26 3.47
N HIS A 54 1.19 -19.08 4.52
CA HIS A 54 1.21 -18.57 5.89
C HIS A 54 2.49 -17.77 6.20
N GLN A 55 3.61 -18.12 5.58
CA GLN A 55 4.85 -17.33 5.69
C GLN A 55 4.70 -15.95 5.06
N TYR A 56 4.07 -15.88 3.89
CA TYR A 56 3.80 -14.63 3.18
C TYR A 56 2.73 -13.78 3.88
N GLU A 57 1.67 -14.40 4.40
CA GLU A 57 0.69 -13.73 5.26
C GLU A 57 1.35 -13.03 6.43
N ARG A 58 2.24 -13.73 7.14
CA ARG A 58 2.98 -13.16 8.27
C ARG A 58 3.94 -12.05 7.84
N ALA A 59 4.61 -12.21 6.69
CA ALA A 59 5.53 -11.22 6.17
C ALA A 59 4.80 -9.92 5.80
N PHE A 60 3.67 -9.98 5.09
CA PHE A 60 2.88 -8.81 4.73
C PHE A 60 2.22 -8.17 5.95
N ARG A 61 1.77 -8.96 6.93
CA ARG A 61 1.20 -8.45 8.19
C ARG A 61 2.21 -7.63 9.00
N ALA A 62 3.51 -7.95 8.93
CA ALA A 62 4.55 -7.14 9.56
C ALA A 62 4.63 -5.71 8.99
N TYR A 63 4.14 -5.49 7.76
CA TYR A 63 3.99 -4.18 7.14
C TYR A 63 2.59 -3.58 7.29
N GLY A 64 1.70 -4.20 8.08
CA GLY A 64 0.32 -3.75 8.27
C GLY A 64 -0.62 -4.10 7.11
N ILE A 65 -0.25 -5.06 6.25
CA ILE A 65 -1.02 -5.45 5.07
C ILE A 65 -1.59 -6.86 5.26
N ASP A 66 -2.91 -6.99 5.20
CA ASP A 66 -3.59 -8.28 5.15
C ASP A 66 -3.63 -8.79 3.70
N ILE A 67 -2.84 -9.82 3.41
CA ILE A 67 -2.81 -10.48 2.11
C ILE A 67 -3.79 -11.65 2.07
N SER A 68 -4.48 -11.82 0.94
CA SER A 68 -5.39 -12.94 0.64
C SER A 68 -5.13 -13.49 -0.75
N PHE A 69 -5.42 -14.77 -0.97
CA PHE A 69 -5.11 -15.47 -2.23
C PHE A 69 -6.36 -16.08 -2.84
N ASP A 70 -6.60 -15.83 -4.12
CA ASP A 70 -7.63 -16.52 -4.89
C ASP A 70 -7.12 -17.90 -5.33
N ASP A 71 -7.99 -18.91 -5.31
CA ASP A 71 -7.65 -20.28 -5.71
C ASP A 71 -7.13 -20.34 -7.15
N GLU A 72 -7.71 -19.56 -8.06
CA GLU A 72 -7.27 -19.47 -9.45
C GLU A 72 -5.88 -18.86 -9.58
N ALA A 73 -5.53 -17.89 -8.72
CA ALA A 73 -4.19 -17.31 -8.70
C ALA A 73 -3.16 -18.33 -8.19
N LEU A 74 -3.51 -19.09 -7.15
CA LEU A 74 -2.67 -20.17 -6.63
C LEU A 74 -2.43 -21.26 -7.67
N ARG A 75 -3.43 -21.63 -8.47
CA ARG A 75 -3.24 -22.60 -9.57
C ARG A 75 -2.24 -22.09 -10.61
N LEU A 76 -2.33 -20.83 -11.03
CA LEU A 76 -1.36 -20.24 -11.96
C LEU A 76 0.06 -20.21 -11.40
N ILE A 77 0.20 -19.93 -10.10
CA ILE A 77 1.51 -19.97 -9.43
C ILE A 77 2.05 -21.41 -9.40
N ALA A 78 1.19 -22.40 -9.17
CA ALA A 78 1.56 -23.80 -9.17
C ALA A 78 2.02 -24.29 -10.56
N GLU A 79 1.29 -23.91 -11.62
CA GLU A 79 1.67 -24.17 -13.02
C GLU A 79 3.04 -23.55 -13.35
N ALA A 80 3.26 -22.29 -12.96
CA ALA A 80 4.54 -21.63 -13.17
C ALA A 80 5.69 -22.33 -12.41
N ALA A 81 5.44 -22.80 -11.19
CA ALA A 81 6.44 -23.52 -10.40
C ALA A 81 6.73 -24.93 -10.92
N ALA A 82 5.73 -25.61 -11.49
CA ALA A 82 5.93 -26.93 -12.12
C ALA A 82 6.90 -26.87 -13.30
N VAL A 83 6.89 -25.76 -14.06
CA VAL A 83 7.82 -25.53 -15.18
C VAL A 83 9.28 -25.41 -14.72
N GLU A 84 9.53 -24.91 -13.50
CA GLU A 84 10.88 -24.75 -12.94
C GLU A 84 11.56 -26.09 -12.59
N LYS A 85 10.83 -27.23 -12.60
CA LYS A 85 11.33 -28.61 -12.38
C LYS A 85 12.22 -28.79 -11.14
N THR A 86 11.97 -28.00 -10.09
CA THR A 86 12.72 -28.04 -8.81
C THR A 86 11.87 -28.52 -7.64
N GLY A 87 10.70 -29.13 -7.94
CA GLY A 87 9.71 -29.56 -6.96
C GLY A 87 9.17 -28.39 -6.12
N ALA A 88 8.86 -28.63 -4.85
CA ALA A 88 8.26 -27.62 -3.97
C ALA A 88 9.15 -26.38 -3.74
N ARG A 89 10.47 -26.47 -3.99
CA ARG A 89 11.38 -25.30 -3.93
C ARG A 89 11.09 -24.29 -5.02
N GLY A 90 10.54 -24.72 -6.16
CA GLY A 90 10.12 -23.85 -7.25
C GLY A 90 9.06 -22.83 -6.81
N LEU A 91 8.17 -23.22 -5.88
CA LEU A 91 7.15 -22.32 -5.33
C LEU A 91 7.78 -21.09 -4.66
N LEU A 92 8.82 -21.28 -3.84
CA LEU A 92 9.50 -20.17 -3.18
C LEU A 92 10.11 -19.20 -4.21
N THR A 93 10.73 -19.73 -5.27
CA THR A 93 11.30 -18.93 -6.37
C THR A 93 10.23 -18.10 -7.07
N VAL A 94 9.08 -18.68 -7.40
CA VAL A 94 7.98 -17.97 -8.06
C VAL A 94 7.39 -16.90 -7.14
N PHE A 95 7.19 -17.20 -5.86
CA PHE A 95 6.71 -16.24 -4.88
C PHE A 95 7.67 -15.06 -4.69
N GLU A 96 8.98 -15.32 -4.54
CA GLU A 96 9.95 -14.23 -4.39
C GLU A 96 10.04 -13.36 -5.65
N LYS A 97 9.94 -13.95 -6.85
CA LYS A 97 9.86 -13.17 -8.10
C LYS A 97 8.60 -12.30 -8.14
N LEU A 98 7.45 -12.85 -7.75
CA LEU A 98 6.16 -12.18 -7.81
C LEU A 98 6.02 -11.03 -6.80
N PHE A 99 6.42 -11.28 -5.55
CA PHE A 99 6.13 -10.38 -4.44
C PHE A 99 7.29 -9.46 -4.06
N ARG A 100 8.47 -9.57 -4.66
CA ARG A 100 9.63 -8.71 -4.34
C ARG A 100 9.28 -7.23 -4.39
N ASP A 101 8.74 -6.78 -5.52
CA ASP A 101 8.42 -5.37 -5.72
C ASP A 101 7.26 -4.96 -4.82
N TYR A 102 6.26 -5.81 -4.64
CA TYR A 102 5.13 -5.59 -3.73
C TYR A 102 5.57 -5.37 -2.28
N LYS A 103 6.49 -6.20 -1.76
CA LYS A 103 7.04 -6.04 -0.40
C LYS A 103 7.75 -4.69 -0.23
N TYR A 104 8.43 -4.21 -1.27
CA TYR A 104 9.16 -2.94 -1.24
C TYR A 104 8.23 -1.74 -1.31
N TYR A 105 7.35 -1.69 -2.31
CA TYR A 105 6.54 -0.51 -2.61
C TYR A 105 5.29 -0.39 -1.73
N LEU A 106 4.68 -1.50 -1.32
CA LEU A 106 3.50 -1.42 -0.47
C LEU A 106 3.85 -1.02 0.97
N ALA A 107 5.09 -1.23 1.41
CA ALA A 107 5.55 -0.77 2.71
C ALA A 107 5.48 0.76 2.79
N GLY A 108 4.54 1.28 3.58
CA GLY A 108 4.32 2.73 3.73
C GLY A 108 3.40 3.35 2.67
N SER A 109 2.78 2.55 1.80
CA SER A 109 1.80 3.03 0.80
C SER A 109 0.44 3.43 1.37
N GLY A 110 0.19 3.18 2.66
CA GLY A 110 -1.11 3.38 3.30
C GLY A 110 -2.16 2.31 2.99
N LEU A 111 -1.85 1.36 2.10
CA LEU A 111 -2.72 0.21 1.81
C LEU A 111 -2.69 -0.79 2.96
N SER A 112 -3.87 -1.28 3.35
CA SER A 112 -4.04 -2.26 4.45
C SER A 112 -4.38 -3.67 3.97
N GLN A 113 -4.71 -3.84 2.68
CA GLN A 113 -5.12 -5.13 2.13
C GLN A 113 -4.50 -5.35 0.75
N LEU A 114 -4.12 -6.61 0.48
CA LEU A 114 -3.65 -7.05 -0.83
C LEU A 114 -4.38 -8.34 -1.22
N ARG A 115 -5.08 -8.33 -2.35
CA ARG A 115 -5.69 -9.55 -2.90
C ARG A 115 -4.88 -10.06 -4.08
N VAL A 116 -4.43 -11.31 -3.99
CA VAL A 116 -3.67 -12.00 -5.02
C VAL A 116 -4.65 -12.67 -5.98
N THR A 117 -4.94 -11.96 -7.07
CA THR A 117 -5.85 -12.38 -8.13
C THR A 117 -5.09 -12.94 -9.33
N VAL A 118 -5.83 -13.52 -10.28
CA VAL A 118 -5.28 -13.92 -11.58
C VAL A 118 -4.62 -12.75 -12.32
N GLU A 119 -5.19 -11.54 -12.24
CA GLU A 119 -4.62 -10.34 -12.85
C GLU A 119 -3.25 -10.02 -12.25
N LEU A 120 -3.11 -10.11 -10.92
CA LEU A 120 -1.86 -9.87 -10.21
C LEU A 120 -0.75 -10.84 -10.66
N VAL A 121 -1.07 -12.12 -10.79
CA VAL A 121 -0.10 -13.14 -11.20
C VAL A 121 0.35 -12.94 -12.65
N ARG A 122 -0.56 -12.54 -13.55
CA ARG A 122 -0.26 -12.35 -14.98
C ARG A 122 0.42 -11.02 -15.28
N GLU A 123 0.01 -9.95 -14.61
CA GLU A 123 0.46 -8.58 -14.87
C GLU A 123 0.85 -7.85 -13.57
N PRO A 124 1.86 -8.33 -12.84
CA PRO A 124 2.20 -7.82 -11.52
C PRO A 124 2.54 -6.32 -11.52
N LYS A 125 3.31 -5.85 -12.50
CA LYS A 125 3.67 -4.42 -12.58
C LYS A 125 2.45 -3.52 -12.77
N ARG A 126 1.53 -3.89 -13.67
CA ARG A 126 0.33 -3.10 -13.97
C ARG A 126 -0.59 -2.99 -12.75
N VAL A 127 -0.73 -4.08 -11.99
CA VAL A 127 -1.53 -4.09 -10.76
C VAL A 127 -0.84 -3.27 -9.67
N LEU A 128 0.48 -3.39 -9.52
CA LEU A 128 1.23 -2.60 -8.54
C LEU A 128 1.12 -1.10 -8.81
N ASP A 129 1.32 -0.66 -10.05
CA ASP A 129 1.21 0.75 -10.45
C ASP A 129 -0.19 1.31 -10.14
N ARG A 130 -1.24 0.50 -10.38
CA ARG A 130 -2.63 0.84 -10.04
C ARG A 130 -2.81 1.00 -8.52
N LEU A 131 -2.32 0.04 -7.74
CA LEU A 131 -2.43 0.07 -6.28
C LEU A 131 -1.70 1.28 -5.69
N MET A 132 -0.51 1.61 -6.20
CA MET A 132 0.22 2.80 -5.75
C MET A 132 -0.53 4.09 -6.07
N ALA A 133 -1.06 4.21 -7.29
CA ALA A 133 -1.86 5.37 -7.68
C ALA A 133 -3.18 5.50 -6.89
N GLU A 134 -3.77 4.38 -6.47
CA GLU A 134 -4.94 4.35 -5.58
C GLU A 134 -4.56 4.77 -4.15
N GLY A 135 -3.43 4.28 -3.63
CA GLY A 135 -2.89 4.65 -2.32
C GLY A 135 -2.61 6.15 -2.20
N GLU A 136 -1.90 6.73 -3.18
CA GLU A 136 -1.62 8.18 -3.22
C GLU A 136 -2.91 9.02 -3.22
N LYS A 137 -3.92 8.62 -4.01
CA LYS A 137 -5.22 9.29 -4.03
C LYS A 137 -5.94 9.19 -2.70
N GLN A 138 -5.87 8.02 -2.06
CA GLN A 138 -6.53 7.79 -0.78
C GLN A 138 -5.84 8.60 0.33
N GLU A 139 -4.52 8.66 0.36
CA GLU A 139 -3.75 9.49 1.29
C GLU A 139 -4.05 10.97 1.09
N ALA A 140 -4.03 11.46 -0.15
CA ALA A 140 -4.40 12.84 -0.47
C ALA A 140 -5.80 13.17 0.05
N ARG A 141 -6.78 12.28 -0.19
CA ARG A 141 -8.15 12.46 0.30
C ARG A 141 -8.23 12.49 1.83
N MET A 142 -7.48 11.63 2.52
CA MET A 142 -7.43 11.65 3.99
C MET A 142 -6.86 12.96 4.54
N LEU A 143 -5.84 13.51 3.89
CA LEU A 143 -5.24 14.80 4.23
C LEU A 143 -6.21 15.95 3.96
N GLU A 144 -6.91 15.94 2.83
CA GLU A 144 -7.98 16.92 2.53
C GLU A 144 -9.10 16.88 3.60
N ASP A 145 -9.56 15.68 3.96
CA ASP A 145 -10.58 15.50 5.00
C ASP A 145 -10.07 15.95 6.39
N ALA A 146 -8.77 15.81 6.68
CA ALA A 146 -8.18 16.35 7.90
C ALA A 146 -8.16 17.89 7.89
N ALA A 147 -7.79 18.52 6.78
CA ALA A 147 -7.82 19.97 6.63
C ALA A 147 -9.25 20.55 6.77
N ARG A 148 -10.24 19.89 6.17
CA ARG A 148 -11.66 20.28 6.33
C ARG A 148 -12.14 20.15 7.77
N ARG A 149 -11.76 19.08 8.48
CA ARG A 149 -12.08 18.91 9.91
C ARG A 149 -11.43 20.00 10.78
N PHE A 150 -10.20 20.39 10.47
CA PHE A 150 -9.57 21.53 11.14
C PHE A 150 -10.39 22.82 10.94
N ALA A 151 -10.80 23.11 9.71
CA ALA A 151 -11.60 24.30 9.40
C ALA A 151 -12.94 24.33 10.18
N GLU A 152 -13.63 23.20 10.27
CA GLU A 152 -14.85 23.07 11.08
C GLU A 152 -14.59 23.27 12.57
N ALA A 153 -13.50 22.71 13.10
CA ALA A 153 -13.12 22.86 14.50
C ALA A 153 -12.78 24.32 14.83
N PHE A 154 -12.00 24.96 13.97
CA PHE A 154 -11.63 26.38 14.08
C PHE A 154 -12.88 27.28 14.14
N GLY A 155 -13.87 27.01 13.29
CA GLY A 155 -15.13 27.76 13.27
C GLY A 155 -15.93 27.61 14.57
N LYS A 156 -16.00 26.40 15.12
CA LYS A 156 -16.68 26.14 16.41
C LYS A 156 -15.98 26.81 17.59
N GLU A 157 -14.66 26.85 17.57
CA GLU A 157 -13.86 27.39 18.68
C GLU A 157 -13.83 28.92 18.70
N HIS A 158 -13.72 29.56 17.53
CA HIS A 158 -13.50 31.01 17.44
C HIS A 158 -14.70 31.82 16.94
N GLY A 159 -15.79 31.15 16.52
CA GLY A 159 -17.00 31.81 16.03
C GLY A 159 -16.87 32.48 14.66
N VAL A 160 -15.80 32.16 13.90
CA VAL A 160 -15.56 32.60 12.52
C VAL A 160 -15.27 31.38 11.65
N GLU A 161 -16.07 31.16 10.60
CA GLU A 161 -15.96 30.00 9.73
C GLU A 161 -14.89 30.24 8.66
N ILE A 162 -13.93 29.32 8.57
CA ILE A 162 -12.99 29.24 7.44
C ILE A 162 -13.37 28.07 6.55
N VAL A 163 -13.22 28.24 5.24
CA VAL A 163 -13.45 27.18 4.25
C VAL A 163 -12.29 27.18 3.28
N PHE A 164 -11.60 26.05 3.15
CA PHE A 164 -10.58 25.87 2.13
C PHE A 164 -11.23 25.53 0.79
N ASP A 165 -10.86 26.29 -0.26
CA ASP A 165 -11.19 25.90 -1.63
C ASP A 165 -10.24 24.80 -2.15
N ASP A 166 -10.51 24.31 -3.36
CA ASP A 166 -9.71 23.24 -3.98
C ASP A 166 -8.24 23.63 -4.18
N SER A 167 -7.93 24.92 -4.34
CA SER A 167 -6.56 25.41 -4.51
C SER A 167 -5.81 25.40 -3.17
N ALA A 168 -6.46 25.81 -2.07
CA ALA A 168 -5.89 25.73 -0.74
C ALA A 168 -5.68 24.28 -0.30
N LEU A 169 -6.66 23.39 -0.54
CA LEU A 169 -6.56 21.98 -0.17
C LEU A 169 -5.39 21.29 -0.86
N ARG A 170 -5.23 21.49 -2.18
CA ARG A 170 -4.07 20.95 -2.91
C ARG A 170 -2.75 21.44 -2.32
N ARG A 171 -2.61 22.73 -2.06
CA ARG A 171 -1.39 23.30 -1.47
C ARG A 171 -1.11 22.78 -0.06
N LEU A 172 -2.15 22.59 0.76
CA LEU A 172 -2.03 22.00 2.09
C LEU A 172 -1.54 20.55 2.01
N VAL A 173 -2.10 19.73 1.12
CA VAL A 173 -1.66 18.34 0.91
C VAL A 173 -0.20 18.30 0.46
N GLU A 174 0.16 19.09 -0.56
CA GLU A 174 1.53 19.18 -1.07
C GLU A 174 2.52 19.58 0.02
N ARG A 175 2.18 20.58 0.85
CA ARG A 175 3.03 21.01 1.97
C ARG A 175 3.12 19.97 3.08
N ALA A 176 2.01 19.34 3.46
CA ALA A 176 2.00 18.31 4.50
C ALA A 176 2.90 17.13 4.12
N GLN A 177 2.87 16.70 2.86
CA GLN A 177 3.73 15.65 2.33
C GLN A 177 5.20 16.08 2.26
N ALA A 178 5.48 17.28 1.75
CA ALA A 178 6.84 17.80 1.61
C ALA A 178 7.53 18.04 2.96
N GLU A 179 6.80 18.57 3.94
CA GLU A 179 7.30 18.89 5.28
C GLU A 179 7.19 17.69 6.26
N ARG A 180 6.56 16.58 5.83
CA ARG A 180 6.23 15.41 6.67
C ARG A 180 5.54 15.78 7.98
N MET A 181 4.61 16.74 7.92
CA MET A 181 3.86 17.22 9.07
C MET A 181 2.44 16.65 9.07
N ASN A 182 1.90 16.43 10.28
CA ASN A 182 0.47 16.15 10.43
C ASN A 182 -0.33 17.36 9.94
N MET A 183 -1.41 17.11 9.19
CA MET A 183 -2.28 18.16 8.66
C MET A 183 -2.80 19.12 9.75
N ASN A 184 -3.14 18.60 10.93
CA ASN A 184 -3.61 19.43 12.04
C ASN A 184 -2.53 20.38 12.55
N ASP A 185 -1.30 19.89 12.70
CA ASP A 185 -0.17 20.71 13.17
C ASP A 185 0.22 21.76 12.13
N LEU A 186 0.22 21.37 10.84
CA LEU A 186 0.45 22.29 9.74
C LEU A 186 -0.60 23.40 9.73
N CYS A 187 -1.89 23.06 9.77
CA CYS A 187 -2.96 24.05 9.79
C CYS A 187 -2.90 24.94 11.04
N ALA A 188 -2.65 24.37 12.23
CA ALA A 188 -2.51 25.12 13.46
C ALA A 188 -1.34 26.12 13.41
N HIS A 189 -0.23 25.74 12.77
CA HIS A 189 0.89 26.65 12.56
C HIS A 189 0.55 27.75 11.55
N LEU A 190 -0.07 27.42 10.41
CA LEU A 190 -0.35 28.40 9.35
C LEU A 190 -1.43 29.41 9.75
N PHE A 191 -2.44 28.97 10.50
CA PHE A 191 -3.63 29.78 10.80
C PHE A 191 -3.71 30.24 12.26
N LYS A 192 -2.58 30.21 12.99
CA LYS A 192 -2.49 30.60 14.41
C LYS A 192 -3.07 32.00 14.68
N ASP A 193 -2.75 32.96 13.83
CA ASP A 193 -3.13 34.37 14.01
C ASP A 193 -4.44 34.75 13.28
N TYR A 194 -4.99 33.82 12.49
CA TYR A 194 -6.24 34.05 11.74
C TYR A 194 -7.42 34.28 12.68
N GLN A 195 -7.45 33.69 13.87
CA GLN A 195 -8.53 33.91 14.84
C GLN A 195 -8.67 35.40 15.19
N PHE A 196 -7.55 36.11 15.34
CA PHE A 196 -7.54 37.52 15.72
C PHE A 196 -7.87 38.41 14.51
N GLY A 197 -7.22 38.16 13.37
CA GLY A 197 -7.43 38.94 12.16
C GLY A 197 -8.85 38.79 11.61
N LEU A 198 -9.38 37.58 11.52
CA LEU A 198 -10.75 37.35 11.03
C LEU A 198 -11.82 37.86 11.99
N SER A 199 -11.58 37.83 13.31
CA SER A 199 -12.49 38.44 14.28
C SER A 199 -12.59 39.97 14.09
N LEU A 200 -11.47 40.64 13.78
CA LEU A 200 -11.47 42.06 13.41
C LEU A 200 -12.25 42.32 12.12
N VAL A 201 -12.02 41.50 11.09
CA VAL A 201 -12.76 41.62 9.81
C VAL A 201 -14.26 41.42 10.02
N ASN A 202 -14.66 40.44 10.84
CA ASN A 202 -16.05 40.19 11.20
C ASN A 202 -16.67 41.40 11.91
N LYS A 203 -15.97 42.01 12.88
CA LYS A 203 -16.44 43.24 13.56
C LYS A 203 -16.65 44.40 12.60
N ASN A 204 -15.80 44.55 11.59
CA ASN A 204 -15.85 45.67 10.65
C ASN A 204 -16.88 45.47 9.52
N THR A 205 -17.09 44.24 9.08
CA THR A 205 -17.86 43.92 7.87
C THR A 205 -19.13 43.10 8.12
N GLY A 206 -19.27 42.51 9.31
CA GLY A 206 -20.31 41.53 9.65
C GLY A 206 -20.13 40.16 8.98
N ARG A 207 -19.01 39.95 8.26
CA ARG A 207 -18.74 38.69 7.56
C ARG A 207 -18.26 37.62 8.53
N THR A 208 -18.95 36.49 8.54
CA THR A 208 -18.66 35.35 9.41
C THR A 208 -18.00 34.17 8.72
N LYS A 209 -18.00 34.13 7.38
CA LYS A 209 -17.46 33.04 6.56
C LYS A 209 -16.40 33.52 5.58
N PHE A 210 -15.22 32.91 5.64
CA PHE A 210 -14.05 33.26 4.85
C PHE A 210 -13.59 32.07 4.02
N VAL A 211 -13.49 32.26 2.70
CA VAL A 211 -12.97 31.24 1.78
C VAL A 211 -11.49 31.53 1.58
N LEU A 212 -10.65 30.53 1.86
CA LEU A 212 -9.20 30.61 1.78
C LEU A 212 -8.73 29.80 0.56
N GLY A 213 -7.98 30.45 -0.32
CA GLY A 213 -7.34 29.84 -1.48
C GLY A 213 -5.85 29.58 -1.27
N ALA A 214 -5.14 29.21 -2.34
CA ALA A 214 -3.71 28.87 -2.31
C ALA A 214 -2.83 29.93 -1.63
N GLU A 215 -3.13 31.22 -1.82
CA GLU A 215 -2.36 32.32 -1.20
C GLU A 215 -2.39 32.29 0.34
N ALA A 216 -3.49 31.84 0.94
CA ALA A 216 -3.59 31.71 2.39
C ALA A 216 -2.67 30.61 2.95
N VAL A 217 -2.26 29.67 2.11
CA VAL A 217 -1.34 28.57 2.46
C VAL A 217 0.10 28.95 2.15
N ASP A 218 0.34 29.63 1.02
CA ASP A 218 1.69 30.01 0.57
C ASP A 218 2.22 31.25 1.31
N ALA A 219 1.35 32.19 1.66
CA ALA A 219 1.70 33.43 2.36
C ALA A 219 0.61 33.81 3.39
N PRO A 220 0.45 33.03 4.48
CA PRO A 220 -0.65 33.18 5.43
C PRO A 220 -0.73 34.58 6.04
N ASP A 221 0.40 35.14 6.49
CA ASP A 221 0.45 36.47 7.13
C ASP A 221 0.06 37.59 6.18
N ARG A 222 0.49 37.47 4.90
CA ARG A 222 0.18 38.45 3.87
C ARG A 222 -1.30 38.41 3.51
N CYS A 223 -1.85 37.21 3.28
CA CYS A 223 -3.27 37.03 2.98
C CYS A 223 -4.14 37.59 4.12
N LEU A 224 -3.81 37.29 5.38
CA LEU A 224 -4.52 37.82 6.54
C LEU A 224 -4.44 39.35 6.62
N SER A 225 -3.25 39.91 6.40
CA SER A 225 -3.04 41.36 6.39
C SER A 225 -3.88 42.05 5.32
N GLU A 226 -3.94 41.50 4.11
CA GLU A 226 -4.74 42.02 3.01
C GLU A 226 -6.24 41.97 3.33
N LEU A 227 -6.74 40.87 3.91
CA LEU A 227 -8.13 40.75 4.37
C LEU A 227 -8.48 41.79 5.45
N VAL A 228 -7.59 42.00 6.42
CA VAL A 228 -7.79 43.00 7.48
C VAL A 228 -7.81 44.40 6.87
N VAL A 229 -6.86 44.76 6.01
CA VAL A 229 -6.81 46.09 5.37
C VAL A 229 -8.05 46.34 4.53
N GLN A 230 -8.50 45.38 3.73
CA GLN A 230 -9.72 45.49 2.92
C GLN A 230 -10.97 45.70 3.79
N SER A 231 -11.00 45.16 5.01
CA SER A 231 -12.12 45.38 5.93
C SER A 231 -12.26 46.83 6.40
N TYR A 232 -11.16 47.59 6.46
CA TYR A 232 -11.17 49.01 6.80
C TYR A 232 -11.39 49.91 5.58
N TYR A 233 -11.02 49.44 4.38
CA TYR A 233 -11.11 50.20 3.13
C TYR A 233 -11.82 49.40 2.02
N PRO A 234 -13.14 49.24 2.07
CA PRO A 234 -13.89 48.42 1.11
C PRO A 234 -13.87 48.93 -0.36
N GLY A 235 -13.19 50.05 -0.65
CA GLY A 235 -13.23 50.73 -1.95
C GLY A 235 -12.02 50.57 -2.89
N THR A 236 -10.94 49.88 -2.50
CA THR A 236 -9.68 49.86 -3.29
C THR A 236 -9.45 48.61 -4.14
N ALA A 237 -10.38 47.63 -4.14
CA ALA A 237 -10.20 46.37 -4.88
C ALA A 237 -10.39 46.48 -6.41
N ASN A 238 -10.81 47.63 -6.95
CA ASN A 238 -11.08 47.80 -8.40
C ASN A 238 -9.95 48.50 -9.19
N ALA A 239 -8.74 48.59 -8.64
CA ALA A 239 -7.61 49.27 -9.28
C ALA A 239 -6.39 48.36 -9.39
N LYS A 240 -6.51 47.27 -10.15
CA LYS A 240 -5.41 46.54 -10.79
C LYS A 240 -6.00 45.57 -11.82
N SER A 241 -6.33 46.13 -12.98
CA SER A 241 -6.40 45.40 -14.26
C SER A 241 -5.00 45.20 -14.83
#